data_AF-A0A2E8BGF9-F1
#
_entry.id   AF-A0A2E8BGF9-F1
#
_cell.length_a   1.000
_cell.length_b   1.000
_cell.length_c   1.000
_cell.angle_alpha   90.00
_cell.angle_beta   90.00
_cell.angle_gamma   90.00
#
_symmetry.space_group_name_H-M   'P 1'
#
loop_
_entity.id
_entity.type
_entity.pdbx_description
1 polymer ?
#
loop_
_entity_poly.entity_id
_entity_poly.type
_entity_poly.pdbx_seq_one_letter_code
_entity_poly.pdbx_strand_id
1 'polypeptide(L)'
;MSDKEPNEIELDGEGLPSVVFIDEAGGLSSDQKRALMGGKGASLAEMATTLSLPVPPAFTITTEVCRTYLSTGWPVDLDETLKVAVAGLEERTGRRLGDPSNPLLLSVRSGAAISMPGMMDTVLNLGLNDDTTTGLAGATDERFALDSHRRFVQSFADVVLRVDAPLAEVVASAVKKAG
;
A
#
# COMPACT_ATOMS: atom_id res chain seq x y z
N MET A 1 11.72 -42.57 4.72
CA MET A 1 10.92 -41.33 4.71
C MET A 1 11.83 -40.25 4.15
N SER A 2 11.51 -39.78 2.94
CA SER A 2 12.31 -38.80 2.20
C SER A 2 12.13 -37.43 2.85
N ASP A 3 13.22 -36.86 3.32
CA ASP A 3 13.34 -35.44 3.59
C ASP A 3 13.04 -34.69 2.28
N LYS A 4 12.06 -33.79 2.31
CA LYS A 4 11.85 -32.80 1.26
C LYS A 4 12.60 -31.54 1.69
N GLU A 5 13.62 -31.20 0.92
CA GLU A 5 14.29 -29.89 0.97
C GLU A 5 13.23 -28.77 0.82
N PRO A 6 13.44 -27.60 1.45
CA PRO A 6 12.59 -26.45 1.23
C PRO A 6 12.70 -26.03 -0.24
N ASN A 7 11.56 -25.92 -0.92
CA ASN A 7 11.48 -25.43 -2.30
C ASN A 7 12.30 -24.14 -2.44
N GLU A 8 13.46 -24.24 -3.11
CA GLU A 8 14.10 -23.09 -3.71
C GLU A 8 13.08 -22.49 -4.69
N ILE A 9 12.74 -21.21 -4.50
CA ILE A 9 12.17 -20.44 -5.60
C ILE A 9 13.32 -20.32 -6.60
N GLU A 10 13.34 -21.20 -7.60
CA GLU A 10 14.19 -21.01 -8.77
C GLU A 10 13.82 -19.64 -9.36
N LEU A 11 14.81 -18.75 -9.42
CA LEU A 11 14.71 -17.49 -10.15
C LEU A 11 14.87 -17.82 -11.64
N ASP A 12 13.82 -18.40 -12.20
CA ASP A 12 13.76 -18.99 -13.54
C ASP A 12 13.85 -17.96 -14.67
N GLY A 13 14.98 -17.29 -14.87
CA GLY A 13 15.28 -16.54 -16.11
C GLY A 13 14.32 -15.40 -16.50
N GLU A 14 13.23 -15.20 -15.78
CA GLU A 14 12.30 -14.09 -15.82
C GLU A 14 12.67 -13.14 -14.67
N GLY A 15 12.56 -11.83 -14.92
CA GLY A 15 12.98 -10.81 -13.97
C GLY A 15 12.33 -10.97 -12.59
N LEU A 16 12.95 -10.39 -11.56
CA LEU A 16 12.38 -10.34 -10.22
C LEU A 16 10.94 -9.79 -10.27
N PRO A 17 10.01 -10.31 -9.46
CA PRO A 17 8.62 -9.88 -9.50
C PRO A 17 8.50 -8.40 -9.14
N SER A 18 7.62 -7.69 -9.85
CA SER A 18 7.32 -6.28 -9.58
C SER A 18 6.54 -6.08 -8.29
N VAL A 19 5.71 -7.06 -7.91
CA VAL A 19 4.90 -7.05 -6.68
C VAL A 19 4.97 -8.41 -5.99
N VAL A 20 4.99 -8.40 -4.66
CA VAL A 20 4.95 -9.62 -3.82
C VAL A 20 3.94 -9.44 -2.69
N PHE A 21 2.98 -10.36 -2.55
CA PHE A 21 2.10 -10.37 -1.38
C PHE A 21 2.82 -10.90 -0.15
N ILE A 22 2.48 -10.35 1.03
CA ILE A 22 3.16 -10.70 2.28
C ILE A 22 2.93 -12.15 2.70
N ASP A 23 1.80 -12.75 2.32
CA ASP A 23 1.42 -14.14 2.62
C ASP A 23 2.07 -15.16 1.65
N GLU A 24 2.52 -14.71 0.48
CA GLU A 24 3.21 -15.52 -0.53
C GLU A 24 4.74 -15.57 -0.32
N ALA A 25 5.28 -14.72 0.56
CA ALA A 25 6.72 -14.61 0.80
C ALA A 25 7.30 -15.70 1.73
N GLY A 26 6.53 -16.73 2.09
CA GLY A 26 6.93 -17.74 3.09
C GLY A 26 8.15 -18.59 2.69
N GLY A 27 8.36 -18.80 1.39
CA GLY A 27 9.52 -19.55 0.85
C GLY A 27 10.82 -18.74 0.79
N LEU A 28 10.78 -17.44 1.04
CA LEU A 28 11.96 -16.58 0.97
C LEU A 28 12.70 -16.54 2.32
N SER A 29 14.03 -16.61 2.26
CA SER A 29 14.88 -16.30 3.42
C SER A 29 14.72 -14.85 3.89
N SER A 30 15.07 -14.57 5.15
CA SER A 30 15.03 -13.23 5.72
C SER A 30 15.79 -12.19 4.90
N ASP A 31 16.95 -12.55 4.34
CA ASP A 31 17.77 -11.66 3.54
C ASP A 31 17.14 -11.40 2.16
N GLN A 32 16.58 -12.44 1.52
CA GLN A 32 15.82 -12.29 0.27
C GLN A 32 14.59 -11.38 0.46
N LYS A 33 13.81 -11.60 1.53
CA LYS A 33 12.67 -10.74 1.87
C LYS A 33 13.10 -9.28 2.03
N ARG A 34 14.18 -9.00 2.76
CA ARG A 34 14.69 -7.63 2.96
C ARG A 34 15.18 -7.00 1.68
N ALA A 35 15.87 -7.76 0.84
CA ALA A 35 16.37 -7.28 -0.45
C ALA A 35 15.22 -6.92 -1.40
N LEU A 36 14.18 -7.75 -1.46
CA LEU A 36 13.07 -7.60 -2.41
C LEU A 36 11.99 -6.63 -1.93
N MET A 37 11.63 -6.69 -0.64
CA MET A 37 10.47 -6.00 -0.06
C MET A 37 10.85 -4.83 0.87
N GLY A 38 12.14 -4.59 1.08
CA GLY A 38 12.63 -3.65 2.08
C GLY A 38 12.36 -4.10 3.53
N GLY A 39 12.79 -3.31 4.50
CA GLY A 39 12.69 -3.68 5.92
C GLY A 39 11.26 -3.85 6.42
N LYS A 40 10.36 -2.92 6.09
CA LYS A 40 8.95 -2.98 6.54
C LYS A 40 8.17 -4.11 5.88
N GLY A 41 8.31 -4.28 4.55
CA GLY A 41 7.67 -5.37 3.82
C GLY A 41 8.15 -6.73 4.31
N ALA A 42 9.46 -6.89 4.51
CA ALA A 42 10.03 -8.11 5.07
C ALA A 42 9.51 -8.40 6.49
N SER A 43 9.39 -7.40 7.36
CA SER A 43 8.80 -7.59 8.69
C SER A 43 7.32 -7.99 8.62
N LEU A 44 6.53 -7.40 7.71
CA LEU A 44 5.13 -7.79 7.52
C LEU A 44 5.01 -9.23 7.02
N ALA A 45 5.83 -9.62 6.05
CA ALA A 45 5.91 -10.99 5.56
C ALA A 45 6.29 -11.96 6.69
N GLU A 46 7.32 -11.64 7.49
CA GLU A 46 7.74 -12.49 8.60
C GLU A 46 6.64 -12.69 9.64
N MET A 47 5.92 -11.61 9.98
CA MET A 47 4.78 -11.66 10.88
C MET A 47 3.65 -12.54 10.32
N ALA A 48 3.36 -12.43 9.02
CA ALA A 48 2.28 -13.18 8.38
C ALA A 48 2.63 -14.67 8.18
N THR A 49 3.86 -14.99 7.74
CA THR A 49 4.23 -16.34 7.30
C THR A 49 4.91 -17.16 8.39
N THR A 50 5.90 -16.58 9.08
CA THR A 50 6.73 -17.33 10.03
C THR A 50 6.12 -17.33 11.42
N LEU A 51 5.57 -16.18 11.84
CA LEU A 51 4.96 -16.01 13.17
C LEU A 51 3.46 -16.28 13.18
N SER A 52 2.83 -16.43 12.00
CA SER A 52 1.39 -16.67 11.85
C SER A 52 0.51 -15.66 12.61
N LEU A 53 0.94 -14.40 12.65
CA LEU A 53 0.19 -13.31 13.27
C LEU A 53 -0.91 -12.82 12.33
N PRO A 54 -2.04 -12.30 12.88
CA PRO A 54 -3.13 -11.74 12.07
C PRO A 54 -2.74 -10.39 11.48
N VAL A 55 -1.96 -10.42 10.41
CA VAL A 55 -1.56 -9.22 9.64
C VAL A 55 -2.60 -8.96 8.55
N PRO A 56 -3.12 -7.73 8.40
CA PRO A 56 -4.01 -7.39 7.29
C PRO A 56 -3.35 -7.70 5.93
N PRO A 57 -4.11 -8.21 4.93
CA PRO A 57 -3.60 -8.46 3.60
C PRO A 57 -2.86 -7.25 3.03
N ALA A 58 -1.68 -7.48 2.47
CA ALA A 58 -0.86 -6.44 1.86
C ALA A 58 0.05 -7.03 0.78
N PHE A 59 0.49 -6.17 -0.14
CA PHE A 59 1.59 -6.46 -1.05
C PHE A 59 2.65 -5.38 -0.97
N THR A 60 3.84 -5.72 -1.44
CA THR A 60 4.97 -4.80 -1.57
C THR A 60 5.32 -4.64 -3.04
N ILE A 61 5.40 -3.39 -3.50
CA ILE A 61 6.08 -3.04 -4.75
C ILE A 61 7.58 -3.19 -4.49
N THR A 62 8.25 -4.02 -5.28
CA THR A 62 9.61 -4.45 -4.95
C THR A 62 10.65 -3.34 -5.10
N THR A 63 11.80 -3.52 -4.46
CA THR A 63 12.91 -2.57 -4.57
C THR A 63 13.41 -2.42 -6.01
N GLU A 64 13.24 -3.44 -6.84
CA GLU A 64 13.64 -3.42 -8.26
C GLU A 64 12.78 -2.49 -9.11
N VAL A 65 11.47 -2.44 -8.83
CA VAL A 65 10.57 -1.45 -9.46
C VAL A 65 11.02 -0.03 -9.13
N CYS A 66 11.42 0.21 -7.88
CA CYS A 66 11.95 1.52 -7.48
C CYS A 66 13.25 1.86 -8.23
N ARG A 67 14.18 0.90 -8.40
CA ARG A 67 15.41 1.10 -9.19
C ARG A 67 15.09 1.44 -10.65
N THR A 68 14.14 0.72 -11.25
CA THR A 68 13.68 0.97 -12.62
C THR A 68 13.03 2.34 -12.73
N TYR A 69 12.17 2.70 -11.79
CA TYR A 69 11.55 4.03 -11.73
C TYR A 69 12.58 5.16 -11.69
N LEU A 70 13.63 5.00 -10.87
CA LEU A 70 14.68 6.01 -10.74
C LEU A 70 15.61 6.09 -11.97
N SER A 71 15.76 5.01 -12.73
CA SER A 71 16.65 4.96 -13.89
C SER A 71 15.97 5.32 -15.21
N THR A 72 14.74 4.84 -15.42
CA THR A 72 14.01 4.95 -16.70
C THR A 72 12.64 5.60 -16.57
N GLY A 73 12.21 5.96 -15.37
CA GLY A 73 10.85 6.43 -15.10
C GLY A 73 9.85 5.29 -14.93
N TRP A 74 8.56 5.62 -14.95
CA TRP A 74 7.46 4.68 -14.68
C TRP A 74 7.54 3.44 -15.59
N PRO A 75 7.65 2.22 -15.03
CA PRO A 75 7.69 0.99 -15.84
C PRO A 75 6.38 0.78 -16.62
N VAL A 76 6.49 0.34 -17.86
CA VAL A 76 5.36 0.25 -18.80
C VAL A 76 4.29 -0.75 -18.35
N ASP A 77 4.69 -1.80 -17.65
CA ASP A 77 3.85 -2.91 -17.17
C ASP A 77 3.39 -2.74 -15.71
N LEU A 78 3.84 -1.68 -15.02
CA LEU A 78 3.55 -1.51 -13.60
C LEU A 78 2.05 -1.26 -13.35
N ASP A 79 1.37 -0.52 -14.22
CA ASP A 79 -0.06 -0.23 -14.05
C ASP A 79 -0.92 -1.50 -14.05
N GLU A 80 -0.68 -2.41 -15.00
CA GLU A 80 -1.39 -3.69 -15.06
C GLU A 80 -1.02 -4.59 -13.87
N THR A 81 0.27 -4.60 -13.49
CA THR A 81 0.73 -5.32 -12.30
C THR A 81 0.01 -4.82 -11.03
N LEU A 82 -0.12 -3.50 -10.87
CA LEU A 82 -0.79 -2.90 -9.71
C LEU A 82 -2.29 -3.19 -9.72
N LYS A 83 -2.95 -3.20 -10.88
CA LYS A 83 -4.37 -3.59 -10.98
C LYS A 83 -4.59 -5.03 -10.53
N VAL A 84 -3.73 -5.96 -10.96
CA VAL A 84 -3.78 -7.36 -10.52
C VAL A 84 -3.55 -7.47 -9.00
N ALA A 85 -2.57 -6.75 -8.48
CA ALA A 85 -2.28 -6.75 -7.04
C ALA A 85 -3.42 -6.16 -6.20
N VAL A 86 -4.05 -5.07 -6.67
CA VAL A 86 -5.24 -4.51 -6.00
C VAL A 86 -6.39 -5.50 -6.05
N ALA A 87 -6.67 -6.13 -7.19
CA ALA A 87 -7.70 -7.17 -7.29
C ALA A 87 -7.45 -8.35 -6.33
N GLY A 88 -6.18 -8.74 -6.15
CA GLY A 88 -5.79 -9.74 -5.15
C GLY A 88 -6.01 -9.30 -3.70
N LEU A 89 -5.95 -8.00 -3.39
CA LEU A 89 -6.40 -7.49 -2.07
C LEU A 89 -7.92 -7.48 -1.96
N GLU A 90 -8.63 -7.15 -3.04
CA GLU A 90 -10.09 -7.17 -3.06
C GLU A 90 -10.64 -8.57 -2.75
N GLU A 91 -10.07 -9.60 -3.39
CA GLU A 91 -10.43 -10.99 -3.14
C GLU A 91 -10.16 -11.40 -1.69
N ARG A 92 -8.95 -11.12 -1.17
CA ARG A 92 -8.56 -11.47 0.20
C ARG A 92 -9.39 -10.76 1.27
N THR A 93 -9.88 -9.56 0.99
CA THR A 93 -10.63 -8.74 1.97
C THR A 93 -12.14 -8.80 1.79
N GLY A 94 -12.62 -9.27 0.64
CA GLY A 94 -14.03 -9.20 0.25
C GLY A 94 -14.54 -7.77 0.04
N ARG A 95 -13.64 -6.80 -0.13
CA ARG A 95 -13.93 -5.36 -0.31
C ARG A 95 -13.43 -4.90 -1.67
N ARG A 96 -13.93 -3.77 -2.19
CA ARG A 96 -13.51 -3.25 -3.50
C ARG A 96 -13.06 -1.81 -3.44
N LEU A 97 -11.98 -1.49 -4.16
CA LEU A 97 -11.45 -0.12 -4.21
C LEU A 97 -12.44 0.75 -4.99
N GLY A 98 -12.95 1.79 -4.35
CA GLY A 98 -13.95 2.68 -4.95
C GLY A 98 -15.41 2.20 -4.83
N ASP A 99 -15.70 1.05 -4.21
CA ASP A 99 -17.07 0.58 -3.99
C ASP A 99 -17.76 1.41 -2.88
N PRO A 100 -18.88 2.09 -3.17
CA PRO A 100 -19.56 2.94 -2.21
C PRO A 100 -20.34 2.17 -1.14
N SER A 101 -20.52 0.86 -1.30
CA SER A 101 -21.25 0.02 -0.34
C SER A 101 -20.30 -0.74 0.59
N ASN A 102 -19.16 -1.20 0.08
CA ASN A 102 -18.16 -1.95 0.85
C ASN A 102 -16.72 -1.58 0.45
N PRO A 103 -16.28 -0.36 0.79
CA PRO A 103 -15.02 0.18 0.30
C PRO A 103 -13.81 -0.58 0.85
N LEU A 104 -12.85 -0.87 -0.03
CA LEU A 104 -11.47 -1.20 0.31
C LEU A 104 -10.69 0.11 0.47
N LEU A 105 -10.08 0.30 1.64
CA LEU A 105 -9.19 1.43 1.93
C LEU A 105 -7.77 0.93 2.14
N LEU A 106 -6.80 1.65 1.58
CA LEU A 106 -5.39 1.27 1.59
C LEU A 106 -4.55 2.22 2.43
N SER A 107 -3.50 1.69 3.04
CA SER A 107 -2.39 2.48 3.57
C SER A 107 -1.16 2.29 2.69
N VAL A 108 -0.60 3.38 2.17
CA VAL A 108 0.63 3.36 1.37
C VAL A 108 1.78 3.83 2.23
N ARG A 109 2.82 3.01 2.34
CA ARG A 109 3.96 3.24 3.25
C ARG A 109 5.27 2.97 2.53
N SER A 110 6.19 3.92 2.55
CA SER A 110 7.54 3.73 2.03
C SER A 110 8.32 2.71 2.87
N GLY A 111 9.13 1.86 2.23
CA GLY A 111 9.95 0.86 2.89
C GLY A 111 11.27 0.64 2.14
N ALA A 112 12.38 1.13 2.69
CA ALA A 112 13.72 0.86 2.17
C ALA A 112 14.33 -0.38 2.85
N ALA A 113 15.33 -0.99 2.20
CA ALA A 113 16.10 -2.09 2.77
C ALA A 113 16.88 -1.68 4.03
N ILE A 114 17.35 -0.42 4.05
CA ILE A 114 18.00 0.21 5.21
C ILE A 114 17.14 1.38 5.66
N SER A 115 16.93 1.52 6.97
CA SER A 115 16.15 2.62 7.54
C SER A 115 16.81 3.96 7.20
N MET A 116 16.10 4.81 6.47
CA MET A 116 16.54 6.17 6.16
C MET A 116 15.73 7.17 7.00
N PRO A 117 16.36 7.87 7.97
CA PRO A 117 15.70 8.95 8.70
C PRO A 117 15.18 10.01 7.72
N GLY A 118 13.90 10.37 7.81
CA GLY A 118 13.26 11.34 6.92
C GLY A 118 12.40 10.76 5.80
N MET A 119 12.47 9.45 5.50
CA MET A 119 11.54 8.79 4.57
C MET A 119 10.25 8.33 5.28
N MET A 120 9.46 9.28 5.78
CA MET A 120 8.32 8.98 6.65
C MET A 120 6.95 9.18 5.99
N ASP A 121 6.91 9.29 4.67
CA ASP A 121 5.67 9.51 3.93
C ASP A 121 4.77 8.25 4.03
N THR A 122 3.69 8.41 4.79
CA THR A 122 2.60 7.42 4.94
C THR A 122 1.30 8.11 4.58
N VAL A 123 0.55 7.52 3.67
CA VAL A 123 -0.81 7.95 3.34
C VAL A 123 -1.76 6.87 3.85
N LEU A 124 -2.69 7.27 4.72
CA LEU A 124 -3.77 6.41 5.21
C LEU A 124 -5.05 6.72 4.46
N ASN A 125 -6.00 5.77 4.49
CA ASN A 125 -7.35 5.93 3.98
C ASN A 125 -7.43 6.20 2.46
N LEU A 126 -6.43 5.76 1.68
CA LEU A 126 -6.48 5.86 0.23
C LEU A 126 -7.66 5.02 -0.29
N GLY A 127 -8.50 5.63 -1.13
CA GLY A 127 -9.77 5.07 -1.59
C GLY A 127 -11.00 5.82 -1.08
N LEU A 128 -10.84 6.74 -0.12
CA LEU A 128 -11.92 7.66 0.26
C LEU A 128 -12.18 8.72 -0.82
N ASN A 129 -13.46 8.87 -1.14
CA ASN A 129 -14.08 9.95 -1.91
C ASN A 129 -15.48 10.19 -1.33
N ASP A 130 -16.29 11.08 -1.93
CA ASP A 130 -17.64 11.39 -1.41
C ASP A 130 -18.54 10.15 -1.29
N ASP A 131 -18.52 9.27 -2.29
CA ASP A 131 -19.35 8.06 -2.34
C ASP A 131 -18.86 7.00 -1.34
N THR A 132 -17.56 6.70 -1.31
CA THR A 132 -16.99 5.70 -0.39
C THR A 132 -16.95 6.18 1.06
N THR A 133 -16.96 7.50 1.29
CA THR A 133 -17.16 8.07 2.64
C THR A 133 -18.56 7.78 3.16
N THR A 134 -19.57 7.87 2.29
CA THR A 134 -20.95 7.49 2.64
C THR A 134 -21.02 6.00 2.98
N GLY A 135 -20.34 5.15 2.19
CA GLY A 135 -20.19 3.73 2.48
C GLY A 135 -19.53 3.44 3.83
N LEU A 136 -18.42 4.14 4.11
CA LEU A 136 -17.72 4.01 5.38
C LEU A 136 -18.59 4.43 6.56
N ALA A 137 -19.37 5.52 6.42
CA ALA A 137 -20.30 5.98 7.43
C ALA A 137 -21.37 4.92 7.74
N GLY A 138 -21.90 4.25 6.71
CA GLY A 138 -22.86 3.16 6.87
C GLY A 138 -22.31 1.94 7.61
N ALA A 139 -21.01 1.65 7.46
CA ALA A 139 -20.33 0.54 8.16
C ALA A 139 -19.82 0.91 9.56
N THR A 140 -19.75 2.21 9.89
CA THR A 140 -19.18 2.73 11.14
C THR A 140 -20.09 3.81 11.74
N ASP A 141 -19.68 5.08 11.68
CA ASP A 141 -20.50 6.26 11.97
C ASP A 141 -20.07 7.45 11.10
N GLU A 142 -20.99 8.41 10.93
CA GLU A 142 -20.80 9.57 10.05
C GLU A 142 -19.62 10.44 10.48
N ARG A 143 -19.43 10.66 11.78
CA ARG A 143 -18.35 11.52 12.29
C ARG A 143 -16.99 10.89 12.01
N PHE A 144 -16.84 9.59 12.23
CA PHE A 144 -15.61 8.86 11.93
C PHE A 144 -15.28 8.88 10.43
N ALA A 145 -16.27 8.66 9.57
CA ALA A 145 -16.06 8.65 8.13
C ALA A 145 -15.63 10.03 7.61
N LEU A 146 -16.30 11.10 8.06
CA LEU A 146 -15.97 12.47 7.67
C LEU A 146 -14.58 12.90 8.18
N ASP A 147 -14.20 12.57 9.42
CA ASP A 147 -12.84 12.88 9.90
C ASP A 147 -11.76 12.08 9.15
N SER A 148 -12.06 10.81 8.82
CA SER A 148 -11.15 9.97 8.01
C SER A 148 -10.96 10.53 6.60
N HIS A 149 -12.03 11.00 5.96
CA HIS A 149 -11.98 11.63 4.64
C HIS A 149 -11.20 12.95 4.69
N ARG A 150 -11.50 13.81 5.68
CA ARG A 150 -10.76 15.06 5.90
C ARG A 150 -9.25 14.82 6.08
N ARG A 151 -8.86 13.83 6.89
CA ARG A 151 -7.45 13.46 7.12
C ARG A 151 -6.80 12.86 5.88
N PHE A 152 -7.53 12.08 5.09
CA PHE A 152 -7.05 11.58 3.80
C PHE A 152 -6.69 12.72 2.87
N VAL A 153 -7.63 13.66 2.64
CA VAL A 153 -7.40 14.83 1.78
C VAL A 153 -6.19 15.63 2.26
N GLN A 154 -6.06 15.85 3.57
CA GLN A 154 -4.91 16.55 4.15
C GLN A 154 -3.59 15.83 3.91
N SER A 155 -3.53 14.53 4.24
CA SER A 155 -2.33 13.72 4.09
C SER A 155 -1.93 13.56 2.62
N PHE A 156 -2.90 13.38 1.72
CA PHE A 156 -2.65 13.24 0.29
C PHE A 156 -2.17 14.57 -0.32
N ALA A 157 -2.76 15.70 0.04
CA ALA A 157 -2.33 17.01 -0.42
C ALA A 157 -0.88 17.33 0.00
N ASP A 158 -0.52 17.03 1.25
CA ASP A 158 0.83 17.24 1.79
C ASP A 158 1.84 16.26 1.16
N VAL A 159 1.59 14.95 1.31
CA VAL A 159 2.57 13.91 0.97
C VAL A 159 2.70 13.69 -0.54
N VAL A 160 1.58 13.64 -1.26
CA VAL A 160 1.54 13.26 -2.68
C VAL A 160 1.59 14.48 -3.58
N LEU A 161 0.75 15.48 -3.30
CA LEU A 161 0.66 16.69 -4.13
C LEU A 161 1.65 17.79 -3.73
N ARG A 162 2.35 17.64 -2.59
CA ARG A 162 3.35 18.61 -2.08
C ARG A 162 2.77 20.03 -1.96
N VAL A 163 1.56 20.14 -1.42
CA VAL A 163 0.89 21.43 -1.18
C VAL A 163 1.47 22.09 0.07
N ASP A 164 2.33 23.09 -0.11
CA ASP A 164 3.05 23.82 0.95
C ASP A 164 2.18 24.82 1.76
N ALA A 165 0.86 24.74 1.67
CA ALA A 165 -0.06 25.69 2.33
C ALA A 165 -0.81 25.01 3.50
N PRO A 166 -1.00 25.68 4.65
CA PRO A 166 -1.83 25.14 5.71
C PRO A 166 -3.23 24.84 5.19
N LEU A 167 -3.67 23.58 5.25
CA LEU A 167 -4.96 23.17 4.69
C LEU A 167 -6.12 24.02 5.22
N ALA A 168 -6.06 24.43 6.49
CA ALA A 168 -7.06 25.33 7.08
C ALA A 168 -7.16 26.68 6.33
N GLU A 169 -6.04 27.24 5.88
CA GLU A 169 -6.02 28.48 5.10
C GLU A 169 -6.52 28.25 3.67
N VAL A 170 -6.17 27.10 3.06
CA VAL A 170 -6.67 26.70 1.74
C VAL A 170 -8.19 26.55 1.77
N VAL A 171 -8.72 25.83 2.78
CA VAL A 171 -10.17 25.64 2.96
C VAL A 171 -10.86 26.96 3.26
N ALA A 172 -10.33 27.77 4.18
CA ALA A 172 -10.92 29.08 4.48
C ALA A 172 -10.98 29.99 3.24
N SER A 173 -9.93 29.98 2.42
CA SER A 173 -9.89 30.70 1.14
C SER A 173 -10.90 30.17 0.13
N ALA A 174 -11.04 28.84 0.03
CA ALA A 174 -12.00 28.19 -0.86
C ALA A 174 -13.46 28.49 -0.46
N VAL A 175 -13.79 28.37 0.83
CA VAL A 175 -15.12 28.69 1.37
C VAL A 175 -15.47 30.15 1.11
N LYS A 176 -14.54 31.08 1.38
CA LYS A 176 -14.74 32.51 1.09
C LYS A 176 -14.99 32.80 -0.39
N LYS A 177 -14.40 32.03 -1.30
CA LYS A 177 -14.62 32.17 -2.75
C LYS A 177 -15.92 31.54 -3.23
N ALA A 178 -16.43 30.52 -2.53
CA ALA A 178 -17.64 29.80 -2.90
C ALA A 178 -18.94 30.55 -2.53
N GLY A 179 -18.87 31.54 -1.63
CA GLY A 179 -20.02 32.35 -1.19
C GLY A 179 -20.56 31.89 0.15
#